data_AF-T1CS40-F1
#
_entry.id   AF-T1CS40-F1
#
_cell.length_a   1.000
_cell.length_b   1.000
_cell.length_c   1.000
_cell.angle_alpha   90.00
_cell.angle_beta   90.00
_cell.angle_gamma   90.00
#
_symmetry.space_group_name_H-M   'P 1'
#
loop_
_entity.id
_entity.type
_entity.pdbx_description
1 polymer ?
#
loop_
_entity_poly.entity_id
_entity_poly.type
_entity_poly.pdbx_seq_one_letter_code
_entity_poly.pdbx_strand_id
1 'polypeptide(L)' 'MITCVVAGDHVVCVQKPYSWTRTLLADLLARFGIAHSFVDARELGQIEAALTPRTRLIVLETPQLIDF' A
#
# COMPACT_ATOMS: atom_id res chain seq x y z
N MET A 1 12.26 -5.86 -2.79
CA MET A 1 11.22 -5.30 -1.91
C MET A 1 9.88 -6.02 -2.09
N ILE A 2 9.40 -6.27 -3.31
CA ILE A 2 8.12 -6.99 -3.54
C ILE A 2 8.15 -8.49 -3.24
N THR A 3 9.34 -9.06 -3.05
CA THR A 3 9.57 -10.47 -2.71
C THR A 3 9.17 -10.83 -1.28
N CYS A 4 8.81 -9.84 -0.45
CA CYS A 4 8.43 -10.05 0.96
C CYS A 4 6.95 -10.36 1.18
N VAL A 5 6.13 -10.36 0.11
CA VAL A 5 4.69 -10.62 0.18
C VAL A 5 4.31 -11.80 -0.69
N VAL A 6 3.37 -12.61 -0.22
CA VAL A 6 2.85 -13.79 -0.93
C VAL A 6 1.32 -13.73 -1.03
N ALA A 7 0.74 -14.59 -1.85
CA ALA A 7 -0.72 -14.66 -2.01
C ALA A 7 -1.42 -14.79 -0.65
N GLY A 8 -2.44 -13.96 -0.42
CA GLY A 8 -3.17 -13.86 0.85
C GLY A 8 -2.68 -12.77 1.79
N ASP A 9 -1.47 -12.23 1.58
CA ASP A 9 -0.97 -11.09 2.36
C ASP A 9 -1.69 -9.79 2.01
N HIS A 10 -1.51 -8.80 2.89
CA HIS A 10 -2.05 -7.46 2.74
C HIS A 10 -0.93 -6.41 2.75
N VAL A 11 -1.07 -5.40 1.88
CA VAL A 11 -0.14 -4.26 1.77
C VAL A 11 -0.88 -2.96 2.03
N VAL A 12 -0.37 -2.15 2.94
CA VAL A 12 -0.87 -0.77 3.15
C VAL A 12 0.03 0.18 2.39
N CYS A 13 -0.54 1.07 1.59
CA CYS A 13 0.20 2.06 0.82
C CYS A 13 -0.41 3.45 1.02
N VAL A 14 0.40 4.50 0.95
CA VAL A 14 -0.10 5.87 1.03
C VAL A 14 -0.98 6.22 -0.16
N GLN A 15 -1.96 7.09 0.08
CA GLN A 15 -2.79 7.68 -0.95
C GLN A 15 -1.92 8.59 -1.83
N LYS A 16 -2.06 8.45 -3.16
CA LYS A 16 -1.19 9.09 -4.18
C LYS A 16 0.29 8.66 -4.13
N PRO A 17 0.59 7.36 -4.21
CA PRO A 17 1.96 6.93 -4.44
C PRO A 17 2.34 7.24 -5.90
N TYR A 18 3.62 7.10 -6.25
CA TYR A 18 4.05 7.15 -7.64
C TYR A 18 3.17 6.28 -8.54
N SER A 19 2.82 6.76 -9.74
CA SER A 19 1.81 6.11 -10.60
C SER A 19 2.10 4.63 -10.86
N TRP A 20 3.38 4.26 -10.99
CA TRP A 20 3.77 2.85 -11.14
C TRP A 20 3.60 2.03 -9.87
N THR A 21 3.83 2.61 -8.68
CA THR A 21 3.57 1.95 -7.39
C THR A 21 2.09 1.61 -7.26
N ARG A 22 1.20 2.52 -7.69
CA ARG A 22 -0.24 2.27 -7.75
C ARG A 22 -0.57 1.10 -8.69
N THR A 23 -0.09 1.13 -9.92
CA THR A 23 -0.31 0.06 -10.91
C THR A 23 0.25 -1.28 -10.43
N LEU A 24 1.41 -1.27 -9.78
CA LEU A 24 2.03 -2.46 -9.21
C LEU A 24 1.14 -3.10 -8.13
N LEU A 25 0.60 -2.30 -7.21
CA LEU A 25 -0.25 -2.79 -6.12
C LEU A 25 -1.67 -3.15 -6.60
N ALA A 26 -2.29 -2.25 -7.36
CA ALA A 26 -3.69 -2.36 -7.75
C ALA A 26 -3.92 -3.35 -8.89
N ASP A 27 -3.00 -3.41 -9.87
CA ASP A 27 -3.19 -4.22 -11.07
C ASP A 27 -2.36 -5.50 -11.04
N LEU A 28 -1.08 -5.42 -10.66
CA LEU A 28 -0.21 -6.61 -10.69
C LEU A 28 -0.39 -7.48 -9.45
N LEU A 29 -0.21 -6.94 -8.25
CA LEU A 29 -0.24 -7.71 -7.00
C LEU A 29 -1.64 -8.22 -6.66
N ALA A 30 -2.69 -7.47 -7.00
CA ALA A 30 -4.06 -7.96 -6.89
C ALA A 30 -4.28 -9.26 -7.68
N ARG A 31 -3.66 -9.41 -8.86
CA ARG A 31 -3.73 -10.65 -9.66
C ARG A 31 -2.98 -11.83 -9.04
N PHE A 32 -1.99 -11.56 -8.18
CA PHE A 32 -1.28 -12.57 -7.41
C PHE A 32 -1.98 -12.89 -6.08
N GLY A 33 -3.21 -12.40 -5.85
CA GLY A 33 -3.99 -12.68 -4.65
C GLY A 33 -3.52 -11.89 -3.42
N ILE A 34 -2.79 -10.80 -3.62
CA ILE A 34 -2.33 -9.91 -2.55
C ILE A 34 -3.33 -8.76 -2.43
N ALA A 35 -3.87 -8.56 -1.23
CA ALA A 35 -4.79 -7.47 -0.95
C ALA A 35 -4.01 -6.17 -0.70
N HIS A 36 -4.63 -5.03 -0.98
CA HIS A 36 -4.01 -3.73 -0.74
C HIS A 36 -5.01 -2.71 -0.19
N SER A 37 -4.53 -1.78 0.63
CA SER A 37 -5.29 -0.63 1.12
C SER A 37 -4.51 0.65 0.88
N PHE A 38 -5.17 1.66 0.31
CA PHE A 38 -4.61 3.00 0.17
C PHE A 38 -5.12 3.89 1.30
N VAL A 39 -4.21 4.51 2.06
CA VAL A 39 -4.53 5.32 3.25
C VAL A 39 -3.87 6.70 3.19
N ASP A 40 -4.52 7.72 3.73
CA ASP A 40 -3.86 9.01 3.90
C ASP A 40 -2.83 8.92 5.06
N ALA A 41 -1.54 9.06 4.73
CA ALA A 41 -0.48 9.02 5.74
C ALA A 41 -0.48 10.24 6.69
N ARG A 42 -1.26 11.29 6.41
CA ARG A 42 -1.47 12.42 7.32
C ARG A 42 -2.35 12.04 8.50
N GLU A 43 -3.22 11.04 8.33
CA GLU A 43 -4.09 10.52 9.38
C GLU A 43 -3.59 9.16 9.85
N LEU A 44 -2.78 9.15 10.93
CA LEU A 44 -2.27 7.90 11.53
C LEU A 44 -3.39 6.89 11.86
N GLY A 45 -4.58 7.38 12.23
CA GLY A 45 -5.74 6.52 12.48
C GLY A 45 -6.19 5.71 11.27
N GLN A 46 -5.99 6.20 10.04
CA GLN A 46 -6.29 5.44 8.83
C GLN A 46 -5.29 4.31 8.60
N ILE A 47 -4.01 4.55 8.92
CA ILE A 47 -2.99 3.50 8.86
C ILE A 47 -3.36 2.40 9.86
N GLU A 48 -3.64 2.76 11.11
CA GLU A 48 -4.02 1.80 12.16
C GLU A 48 -5.27 0.99 11.78
N ALA A 49 -6.30 1.64 11.24
CA ALA A 49 -7.53 0.97 10.79
C ALA A 49 -7.31 0.04 9.59
N ALA A 50 -6.32 0.31 8.74
CA ALA A 50 -5.98 -0.52 7.59
C ALA A 50 -5.04 -1.68 7.95
N LEU A 51 -4.48 -1.73 9.16
CA LEU A 51 -3.70 -2.87 9.62
C LEU A 51 -4.61 -4.08 9.82
N THR A 52 -4.17 -5.21 9.28
CA THR A 52 -4.82 -6.52 9.47
C THR A 52 -3.76 -7.50 9.97
N PRO A 53 -4.16 -8.66 10.53
CA PRO A 53 -3.21 -9.72 10.89
C PRO A 53 -2.38 -10.24 9.71
N ARG A 54 -2.80 -9.96 8.48
CA ARG A 54 -2.11 -10.34 7.24
C ARG A 54 -1.32 -9.18 6.62
N THR A 55 -1.28 -8.00 7.25
CA THR A 55 -0.47 -6.88 6.75
C THR A 55 1.01 -7.22 6.90
N ARG A 56 1.71 -7.30 5.77
CA ARG A 56 3.15 -7.68 5.71
C ARG A 56 4.07 -6.58 5.22
N LEU A 57 3.51 -5.56 4.59
CA LEU A 57 4.27 -4.45 4.04
C LEU A 57 3.47 -3.15 4.19
N ILE A 58 4.16 -2.09 4.59
CA ILE A 58 3.65 -0.72 4.56
C ILE A 58 4.57 0.09 3.64
N VAL A 59 3.99 0.70 2.62
CA VAL A 59 4.68 1.52 1.63
C VAL A 59 4.33 2.99 1.88
N LEU A 60 5.30 3.72 2.44
CA LEU A 60 5.21 5.16 2.68
C LEU A 60 6.15 5.89 1.73
N GLU A 61 5.64 6.91 1.05
CA GLU A 61 6.42 7.79 0.17
C GLU A 61 6.29 9.24 0.68
N THR A 62 7.43 9.87 1.00
CA THR A 62 7.51 11.26 1.46
C THR A 62 8.71 11.95 0.80
N PRO A 63 8.56 13.13 0.15
CA PRO A 63 7.33 13.85 -0.16
C PRO A 63 6.49 13.13 -1.23
N GLN A 64 5.17 13.20 -1.13
CA GLN A 64 4.31 12.78 -2.24
C GLN A 64 4.57 13.72 -3.42
N LEU A 65 4.68 13.17 -4.63
CA LEU A 65 5.30 13.87 -5.76
C LEU A 65 4.60 15.19 -6.15
N ILE A 66 3.40 15.48 -5.63
CA ILE A 66 2.71 16.75 -5.74
C ILE A 66 1.81 16.94 -4.50
N ASP A 67 2.16 17.86 -3.62
CA ASP A 67 1.24 18.51 -2.68
C ASP A 67 1.20 20.00 -3.03
N PHE A 68 0.16 20.43 -3.76
CA PHE A 68 -0.24 21.83 -3.90
C PHE A 68 -1.60 22.00 -3.22
#